data_AF-A0A7Y5HGC7-F1
#
_entry.id   AF-A0A7Y5HGC7-F1
#
_cell.length_a   1.000
_cell.length_b   1.000
_cell.length_c   1.000
_cell.angle_alpha   90.00
_cell.angle_beta   90.00
_cell.angle_gamma   90.00
#
_symmetry.space_group_name_H-M   'P 1'
#
loop_
_entity.id
_entity.type
_entity.pdbx_description
1 polymer ?
#
loop_
_entity_poly.entity_id
_entity_poly.type
_entity_poly.pdbx_seq_one_letter_code
_entity_poly.pdbx_strand_id
1 'polypeptide(L)'
;MTHTLNLVDGSFGARIEGTVFRETKAHLDFSNYADDALTVALDEDDRGMILDLGHWADIAREREVDEADGGGIVFSSLSVDGADVRIARRHPKDSFQNLLAGRPILSTLGGEHRASIRPALGHVYLVRVEHLHKRAPTVFAKILVVAHRPGESIVLRWEPLPGA
;
A
#
# COMPACT_ATOMS: atom_id res chain seq x y z
N MET A 1 7.17 -4.07 19.46
CA MET A 1 6.48 -3.34 18.37
C MET A 1 6.05 -4.36 17.34
N THR A 2 4.89 -4.16 16.72
CA THR A 2 4.35 -5.05 15.69
C THR A 2 4.87 -4.60 14.34
N HIS A 3 5.74 -5.41 13.73
CA HIS A 3 6.36 -5.11 12.43
C HIS A 3 5.49 -5.47 11.24
N THR A 4 4.43 -6.26 11.46
CA THR A 4 3.58 -6.80 10.41
C THR A 4 2.15 -6.27 10.46
N LEU A 5 1.50 -6.17 9.30
CA LEU A 5 0.15 -5.66 9.14
C LEU A 5 -0.64 -6.50 8.13
N ASN A 6 -1.88 -6.83 8.46
CA ASN A 6 -2.86 -7.36 7.51
C ASN A 6 -3.58 -6.18 6.82
N LEU A 7 -3.32 -5.99 5.53
CA LEU A 7 -3.92 -4.92 4.71
C LEU A 7 -5.41 -5.10 4.39
N VAL A 8 -6.09 -6.15 4.89
CA VAL A 8 -7.54 -6.33 4.72
C VAL A 8 -8.31 -5.68 5.86
N ASP A 9 -7.86 -5.88 7.10
CA ASP A 9 -8.60 -5.51 8.31
C ASP A 9 -7.76 -4.73 9.34
N GLY A 10 -6.48 -4.52 9.07
CA GLY A 10 -5.56 -3.80 9.96
C GLY A 10 -5.10 -4.62 11.17
N SER A 11 -5.47 -5.90 11.24
CA SER A 11 -5.02 -6.78 12.31
C SER A 11 -3.52 -7.02 12.22
N PHE A 12 -2.94 -7.39 13.36
CA PHE A 12 -1.56 -7.84 13.41
C PHE A 12 -1.42 -9.15 12.64
N GLY A 13 -0.45 -9.22 11.73
CA GLY A 13 -0.33 -10.32 10.78
C GLY A 13 0.35 -11.57 11.34
N ALA A 14 0.84 -11.52 12.57
CA ALA A 14 1.47 -12.64 13.25
C ALA A 14 0.75 -13.04 14.54
N ARG A 15 0.90 -14.30 14.92
CA ARG A 15 0.39 -14.86 16.15
C ARG A 15 1.52 -15.53 16.91
N ILE A 16 1.52 -15.36 18.23
CA ILE A 16 2.40 -16.14 19.11
C ILE A 16 1.67 -17.45 19.44
N GLU A 17 2.24 -18.57 19.03
CA GLU A 17 1.76 -19.91 19.37
C GLU A 17 2.83 -20.62 20.22
N GLY A 18 2.62 -20.62 21.55
CA GLY A 18 3.63 -21.08 22.50
C GLY A 18 4.82 -20.12 22.55
N THR A 19 6.01 -20.60 22.19
CA THR A 19 7.25 -19.78 22.08
C THR A 19 7.59 -19.41 20.64
N VAL A 20 6.76 -19.79 19.66
CA VAL A 20 7.03 -19.59 18.24
C VAL A 20 6.18 -18.43 17.72
N PHE A 21 6.84 -17.51 17.04
CA PHE A 21 6.19 -16.45 16.29
C PHE A 21 5.81 -16.98 14.91
N ARG A 22 4.51 -17.00 14.58
CA ARG A 22 4.01 -17.51 13.31
C ARG A 22 3.26 -16.41 12.57
N GLU A 23 3.78 -16.01 11.43
CA GLU A 23 3.03 -15.17 10.49
C GLU A 23 1.87 -15.99 9.94
N THR A 24 0.65 -15.48 10.03
CA THR A 24 -0.55 -16.22 9.60
C THR A 24 -1.33 -15.49 8.53
N LYS A 25 -1.29 -14.14 8.50
CA LYS A 25 -2.07 -13.29 7.59
C LYS A 25 -1.42 -11.92 7.31
N ALA A 26 -0.11 -11.81 7.50
CA ALA A 26 0.60 -10.56 7.27
C ALA A 26 0.75 -10.29 5.77
N HIS A 27 0.35 -9.11 5.32
CA HIS A 27 0.56 -8.68 3.93
C HIS A 27 1.73 -7.71 3.79
N LEU A 28 2.05 -7.00 4.87
CA LEU A 28 3.08 -5.97 4.93
C LEU A 28 3.97 -6.23 6.15
N ASP A 29 5.26 -6.05 5.99
CA ASP A 29 6.27 -6.07 7.04
C ASP A 29 7.15 -4.82 6.96
N PHE A 30 7.65 -4.35 8.10
CA PHE A 30 8.69 -3.33 8.18
C PHE A 30 9.95 -3.87 8.87
N SER A 31 11.05 -3.86 8.12
CA SER A 31 12.41 -4.12 8.58
C SER A 31 12.79 -5.55 8.98
N ASN A 32 11.95 -6.57 8.82
CA ASN A 32 12.36 -7.96 9.05
C ASN A 32 12.99 -8.63 7.82
N TYR A 33 12.56 -8.25 6.61
CA TYR A 33 13.06 -8.85 5.36
C TYR A 33 14.14 -8.01 4.69
N ALA A 34 14.05 -6.69 4.81
CA ALA A 34 15.02 -5.74 4.30
C ALA A 34 15.11 -4.55 5.26
N ASP A 35 16.35 -4.18 5.61
CA ASP A 35 16.61 -3.12 6.58
C ASP A 35 15.93 -1.81 6.16
N ASP A 36 15.13 -1.26 7.09
CA ASP A 36 14.44 0.02 6.90
C ASP A 36 13.55 0.05 5.64
N ALA A 37 12.93 -1.09 5.29
CA ALA A 37 12.06 -1.23 4.13
C ALA A 37 10.68 -1.80 4.49
N LEU A 38 9.68 -1.36 3.73
CA LEU A 38 8.37 -2.00 3.65
C LEU A 38 8.45 -3.17 2.67
N THR A 39 8.09 -4.36 3.13
CA THR A 39 8.06 -5.58 2.32
C THR A 39 6.64 -6.11 2.24
N VAL A 40 6.22 -6.62 1.10
CA VAL A 40 4.90 -7.25 0.90
C VAL A 40 5.01 -8.67 0.34
N ALA A 41 3.88 -9.40 0.39
CA ALA A 41 3.78 -10.80 -0.04
C ALA A 41 4.76 -11.70 0.72
N LEU A 42 4.63 -11.68 2.05
CA LEU A 42 5.58 -12.31 2.97
C LEU A 42 5.53 -13.85 2.90
N ASP A 43 4.39 -14.40 2.51
CA ASP A 43 4.18 -15.83 2.30
C ASP A 43 4.84 -16.30 0.98
N GLU A 44 5.35 -17.53 0.95
CA GLU A 44 5.97 -18.14 -0.22
C GLU A 44 4.97 -18.34 -1.38
N ASP A 45 3.68 -18.50 -1.02
CA ASP A 45 2.59 -18.65 -1.96
C ASP A 45 2.00 -17.31 -2.45
N ASP A 46 2.57 -16.18 -2.01
CA ASP A 46 2.09 -14.86 -2.41
C ASP A 46 3.01 -14.22 -3.47
N ARG A 47 2.45 -13.32 -4.25
CA ARG A 47 3.19 -12.37 -5.10
C ARG A 47 2.79 -10.95 -4.77
N GLY A 48 3.78 -10.08 -4.66
CA GLY A 48 3.57 -8.72 -4.20
C GLY A 48 4.14 -7.68 -5.14
N MET A 49 3.50 -6.51 -5.17
CA MET A 49 4.06 -5.30 -5.76
C MET A 49 3.78 -4.12 -4.85
N ILE A 50 4.79 -3.27 -4.70
CA ILE A 50 4.68 -1.96 -4.05
C ILE A 50 5.09 -0.91 -5.07
N LEU A 51 4.23 0.08 -5.25
CA LEU A 51 4.46 1.18 -6.18
C LEU A 51 4.41 2.49 -5.40
N ASP A 52 5.49 3.27 -5.48
CA ASP A 52 5.54 4.63 -4.95
C ASP A 52 4.90 5.59 -5.97
N LEU A 53 3.83 6.28 -5.56
CA LEU A 53 3.19 7.33 -6.36
C LEU A 53 3.84 8.70 -6.16
N GLY A 54 4.77 8.82 -5.22
CA GLY A 54 5.42 10.05 -4.82
C GLY A 54 4.77 10.72 -3.60
N HIS A 55 5.28 11.91 -3.29
CA HIS A 55 4.83 12.70 -2.16
C HIS A 55 3.41 13.27 -2.41
N TRP A 56 2.53 13.19 -1.42
CA TRP A 56 1.13 13.63 -1.55
C TRP A 56 0.99 15.08 -2.04
N ALA A 57 1.89 15.97 -1.61
CA ALA A 57 1.85 17.38 -2.00
C ALA A 57 2.16 17.59 -3.49
N ASP A 58 3.05 16.76 -4.05
CA ASP A 58 3.37 16.81 -5.48
C ASP A 58 2.20 16.29 -6.30
N ILE A 59 1.60 15.17 -5.86
CA ILE A 59 0.37 14.65 -6.46
C ILE A 59 -0.73 15.72 -6.41
N ALA A 60 -1.01 16.33 -5.26
CA ALA A 60 -2.02 17.37 -5.12
C ALA A 60 -1.78 18.54 -6.10
N ARG A 61 -0.55 19.04 -6.17
CA ARG A 61 -0.14 20.13 -7.05
C ARG A 61 -0.29 19.80 -8.53
N GLU A 62 0.23 18.66 -8.97
CA GLU A 62 0.13 18.21 -10.37
C GLU A 62 -1.32 17.95 -10.81
N ARG A 63 -2.18 17.64 -9.84
CA ARG A 63 -3.55 17.21 -10.06
C ARG A 63 -4.59 18.29 -9.75
N GLU A 64 -4.14 19.47 -9.35
CA GLU A 64 -4.97 20.62 -8.98
C GLU A 64 -6.01 20.25 -7.92
N VAL A 65 -5.60 19.44 -6.93
CA VAL A 65 -6.42 19.00 -5.79
C VAL A 65 -6.07 19.87 -4.59
N ASP A 66 -7.08 20.45 -3.94
CA ASP A 66 -6.90 21.10 -2.65
C ASP A 66 -6.65 20.03 -1.60
N GLU A 67 -5.58 20.17 -0.83
CA GLU A 67 -5.14 19.16 0.13
C GLU A 67 -5.32 19.65 1.57
N ALA A 68 -5.73 18.73 2.45
CA ALA A 68 -5.74 18.99 3.88
C ALA A 68 -4.38 18.64 4.48
N ASP A 69 -3.98 19.29 5.58
CA ASP A 69 -2.71 19.01 6.23
C ASP A 69 -2.52 17.50 6.46
N GLY A 70 -1.41 16.96 5.93
CA GLY A 70 -1.07 15.55 6.07
C GLY A 70 -1.62 14.62 4.98
N GLY A 71 -1.94 15.10 3.78
CA GLY A 71 -2.17 14.26 2.60
C GLY A 71 -3.49 13.47 2.59
N GLY A 72 -4.45 13.86 3.44
CA GLY A 72 -5.71 13.14 3.62
C GLY A 72 -6.63 13.10 2.40
N ILE A 73 -6.70 14.15 1.59
CA ILE A 73 -7.60 14.25 0.44
C ILE A 73 -7.07 13.43 -0.72
N VAL A 74 -5.81 13.62 -1.12
CA VAL A 74 -5.14 12.79 -2.14
C VAL A 74 -5.22 11.32 -1.75
N PHE A 75 -4.90 10.99 -0.49
CA PHE A 75 -4.96 9.62 -0.03
C PHE A 75 -6.38 9.04 -0.12
N SER A 76 -7.39 9.69 0.45
CA SER A 76 -8.77 9.19 0.47
C SER A 76 -9.42 9.13 -0.92
N SER A 77 -9.03 10.02 -1.85
CA SER A 77 -9.65 10.13 -3.17
C SER A 77 -9.14 9.14 -4.22
N LEU A 78 -8.12 8.33 -3.90
CA LEU A 78 -7.63 7.27 -4.78
C LEU A 78 -8.58 6.07 -4.82
N SER A 79 -8.88 5.58 -6.02
CA SER A 79 -9.69 4.39 -6.29
C SER A 79 -9.21 3.62 -7.54
N VAL A 80 -9.69 2.39 -7.71
CA VAL A 80 -9.55 1.63 -8.97
C VAL A 80 -10.87 1.68 -9.73
N ASP A 81 -10.80 1.89 -11.04
CA ASP A 81 -11.90 1.62 -11.95
C ASP A 81 -11.40 0.85 -13.18
N GLY A 82 -11.71 -0.44 -13.22
CA GLY A 82 -11.27 -1.35 -14.28
C GLY A 82 -9.74 -1.43 -14.37
N ALA A 83 -9.18 -0.88 -15.43
CA ALA A 83 -7.73 -0.92 -15.71
C ALA A 83 -6.99 0.38 -15.32
N ASP A 84 -7.67 1.31 -14.63
CA ASP A 84 -7.09 2.59 -14.25
C ASP A 84 -7.15 2.82 -12.74
N VAL A 85 -6.06 3.37 -12.19
CA VAL A 85 -6.08 4.03 -10.89
C VAL A 85 -6.54 5.46 -11.12
N ARG A 86 -7.48 5.94 -10.31
CA ARG A 86 -8.06 7.28 -10.44
C ARG A 86 -7.94 8.07 -9.16
N ILE A 87 -7.93 9.38 -9.31
CA ILE A 87 -7.98 10.35 -8.21
C ILE A 87 -9.12 11.34 -8.47
N ALA A 88 -9.90 11.66 -7.43
CA ALA A 88 -10.97 12.66 -7.55
C ALA A 88 -10.38 14.07 -7.73
N ARG A 89 -11.02 14.89 -8.56
CA ARG A 89 -10.67 16.31 -8.71
C ARG A 89 -11.36 17.18 -7.65
N ARG A 90 -10.81 18.39 -7.47
CA ARG A 90 -11.28 19.46 -6.58
C ARG A 90 -12.77 19.79 -6.67
N HIS A 91 -13.39 19.67 -7.85
CA HIS A 91 -14.79 20.07 -8.03
C HIS A 91 -15.75 18.86 -7.93
N PRO A 92 -16.80 18.95 -7.08
CA PRO A 92 -17.75 17.87 -6.78
C PRO A 92 -18.70 17.49 -7.94
N LYS A 93 -18.44 17.98 -9.15
CA LYS A 93 -19.05 17.42 -10.36
C LYS A 93 -18.16 16.28 -10.88
N ASP A 94 -18.14 15.17 -10.14
CA ASP A 94 -17.81 13.80 -10.58
C ASP A 94 -16.64 13.59 -11.55
N SER A 95 -15.63 14.47 -11.58
CA SER A 95 -14.51 14.29 -12.49
C SER A 95 -13.38 13.58 -11.77
N PHE A 96 -13.30 12.28 -12.02
CA PHE A 96 -12.09 11.51 -11.74
C PHE A 96 -11.09 11.74 -12.88
N GLN A 97 -9.80 11.65 -12.55
CA GLN A 97 -8.75 11.61 -13.55
C GLN A 97 -7.84 10.41 -13.37
N ASN A 98 -7.37 9.88 -14.48
CA ASN A 98 -6.49 8.73 -14.49
C ASN A 98 -5.11 9.12 -13.95
N LEU A 99 -4.64 8.35 -12.98
CA LEU A 99 -3.27 8.40 -12.48
C LEU A 99 -2.46 7.36 -13.25
N LEU A 100 -1.89 7.76 -14.38
CA LEU A 100 -1.11 6.85 -15.25
C LEU A 100 0.05 6.19 -14.50
N ALA A 101 0.66 6.91 -13.55
CA ALA A 101 1.70 6.39 -12.68
C ALA A 101 1.24 5.17 -11.87
N GLY A 102 -0.06 5.06 -11.56
CA GLY A 102 -0.66 3.95 -10.83
C GLY A 102 -0.93 2.69 -11.66
N ARG A 103 -0.98 2.78 -13.00
CA ARG A 103 -1.29 1.63 -13.87
C ARG A 103 -0.42 0.39 -13.67
N PRO A 104 0.90 0.49 -13.39
CA PRO A 104 1.73 -0.69 -13.18
C PRO A 104 1.21 -1.63 -12.09
N ILE A 105 0.56 -1.11 -11.03
CA ILE A 105 0.02 -1.96 -9.96
C ILE A 105 -1.07 -2.93 -10.45
N LEU A 106 -1.76 -2.58 -11.54
CA LEU A 106 -2.83 -3.38 -12.15
C LEU A 106 -2.32 -4.37 -13.20
N SER A 107 -1.05 -4.29 -13.57
CA SER A 107 -0.42 -5.22 -14.54
C SER A 107 -0.19 -6.61 -13.95
N THR A 108 0.03 -7.63 -14.79
CA THR A 108 0.32 -8.98 -14.29
C THR A 108 1.62 -8.99 -13.49
N LEU A 109 1.59 -9.53 -12.27
CA LEU A 109 2.80 -9.71 -11.46
C LEU A 109 3.70 -10.79 -12.08
N GLY A 110 4.84 -10.36 -12.62
CA GLY A 110 5.87 -11.26 -13.15
C GLY A 110 6.92 -11.62 -12.10
N GLY A 111 7.46 -12.85 -12.17
CA GLY A 111 8.77 -13.29 -11.66
C GLY A 111 9.07 -13.23 -10.15
N GLU A 112 8.77 -12.12 -9.47
CA GLU A 112 9.14 -11.87 -8.08
C GLU A 112 7.97 -12.16 -7.14
N HIS A 113 8.24 -12.97 -6.12
CA HIS A 113 7.28 -13.31 -5.08
C HIS A 113 7.14 -12.21 -4.01
N ARG A 114 8.19 -11.40 -3.82
CA ARG A 114 8.26 -10.35 -2.80
C ARG A 114 8.69 -9.04 -3.42
N ALA A 115 8.09 -7.94 -2.97
CA ALA A 115 8.50 -6.59 -3.30
C ALA A 115 8.88 -5.84 -2.03
N SER A 116 9.96 -5.06 -2.10
CA SER A 116 10.44 -4.24 -0.97
C SER A 116 10.74 -2.81 -1.44
N ILE A 117 10.41 -1.83 -0.62
CA ILE A 117 10.73 -0.42 -0.88
C ILE A 117 11.10 0.31 0.42
N ARG A 118 12.05 1.24 0.36
CA ARG A 118 12.29 2.14 1.49
C ARG A 118 11.13 3.13 1.59
N PRO A 119 10.44 3.21 2.74
CA PRO A 119 9.38 4.19 2.93
C PRO A 119 9.98 5.61 2.99
N ALA A 120 9.21 6.58 2.52
CA ALA A 120 9.54 8.00 2.57
C ALA A 120 8.35 8.77 3.17
N LEU A 121 8.65 9.71 4.06
CA LEU A 121 7.64 10.52 4.73
C LEU A 121 6.76 11.27 3.73
N GLY A 122 5.45 11.19 3.90
CA GLY A 122 4.48 11.86 3.03
C GLY A 122 4.28 11.19 1.67
N HIS A 123 4.90 10.03 1.41
CA HIS A 123 4.67 9.31 0.17
C HIS A 123 3.41 8.46 0.25
N VAL A 124 2.73 8.35 -0.89
CA VAL A 124 1.60 7.46 -1.09
C VAL A 124 2.04 6.26 -1.90
N TYR A 125 1.78 5.07 -1.39
CA TYR A 125 2.10 3.79 -2.02
C TYR A 125 0.83 3.06 -2.41
N LEU A 126 0.86 2.36 -3.54
CA LEU A 126 -0.11 1.33 -3.88
C LEU A 126 0.51 -0.04 -3.65
N VAL A 127 -0.26 -0.93 -3.06
CA VAL A 127 0.13 -2.31 -2.79
C VAL A 127 -0.85 -3.25 -3.45
N ARG A 128 -0.30 -4.30 -4.07
CA ARG A 128 -1.05 -5.47 -4.54
C ARG A 128 -0.41 -6.73 -3.98
N VAL A 129 -1.24 -7.65 -3.47
CA VAL A 129 -0.83 -9.00 -3.09
C VAL A 129 -1.76 -10.01 -3.74
N GLU A 130 -1.19 -10.92 -4.52
CA GLU A 130 -1.88 -12.05 -5.15
C GLU A 130 -1.52 -13.35 -4.44
N HIS A 131 -2.50 -14.23 -4.23
CA HIS A 131 -2.27 -15.55 -3.64
C HIS A 131 -2.26 -16.61 -4.75
N LEU A 132 -1.12 -17.26 -4.99
CA LEU A 132 -0.92 -18.17 -6.13
C LEU A 132 -1.69 -19.47 -6.03
N HIS A 133 -1.79 -20.01 -4.82
CA HIS A 133 -2.33 -21.35 -4.57
C HIS A 133 -3.57 -21.35 -3.67
N LYS A 134 -3.98 -20.17 -3.19
CA LYS A 134 -5.14 -20.00 -2.32
C LYS A 134 -6.30 -19.42 -3.12
N ARG A 135 -7.52 -19.89 -2.86
CA ARG A 135 -8.77 -19.23 -3.35
C ARG A 135 -9.07 -17.98 -2.51
N ALA A 136 -8.09 -17.11 -2.37
CA ALA A 136 -8.21 -15.84 -1.67
C ALA A 136 -8.26 -14.71 -2.69
N PRO A 137 -9.06 -13.65 -2.44
CA PRO A 137 -9.10 -12.50 -3.32
C PRO A 137 -7.75 -11.77 -3.30
N THR A 138 -7.38 -11.18 -4.44
CA THR A 138 -6.24 -10.26 -4.52
C THR A 138 -6.47 -9.09 -3.56
N VAL A 139 -5.45 -8.75 -2.79
CA VAL A 139 -5.49 -7.60 -1.89
C VAL A 139 -4.94 -6.39 -2.62
N PHE A 140 -5.72 -5.32 -2.67
CA PHE A 140 -5.27 -3.99 -3.09
C PHE A 140 -5.42 -3.00 -1.95
N ALA A 141 -4.38 -2.24 -1.69
CA ALA A 141 -4.39 -1.22 -0.66
C ALA A 141 -3.59 0.00 -1.08
N LYS A 142 -3.92 1.14 -0.47
CA LYS A 142 -3.10 2.36 -0.49
C LYS A 142 -2.53 2.60 0.89
N ILE A 143 -1.30 3.09 0.94
CA ILE A 143 -0.58 3.40 2.18
C ILE A 143 -0.06 4.83 2.09
N LEU A 144 -0.19 5.59 3.17
CA LEU A 144 0.43 6.91 3.34
C LEU A 144 1.35 6.85 4.55
N VAL A 145 2.62 7.19 4.37
CA VAL A 145 3.59 7.26 5.46
C VAL A 145 3.46 8.60 6.17
N VAL A 146 3.09 8.57 7.45
CA VAL A 146 2.85 9.78 8.26
C VAL A 146 3.99 10.09 9.23
N ALA A 147 4.80 9.08 9.58
CA ALA A 147 6.07 9.27 10.28
C ALA A 147 7.02 8.12 9.95
N HIS A 148 8.32 8.41 9.92
CA HIS A 148 9.36 7.40 9.70
C HIS A 148 10.61 7.77 10.49
N ARG A 149 11.07 6.83 11.32
CA ARG A 149 12.34 6.87 12.03
C ARG A 149 13.18 5.69 11.54
N PRO A 150 14.21 5.95 10.71
CA PRO A 150 14.99 4.90 10.07
C PRO A 150 15.51 3.86 11.06
N GLY A 151 15.28 2.58 10.76
CA GLY A 151 15.71 1.44 11.60
C GLY A 151 15.00 1.30 12.96
N GLU A 152 14.04 2.16 13.27
CA GLU A 152 13.31 2.13 14.53
C GLU A 152 11.82 1.87 14.32
N SER A 153 11.14 2.73 13.56
CA SER A 153 9.69 2.65 13.40
C SER A 153 9.16 3.40 12.18
N ILE A 154 8.00 2.97 11.72
CA ILE A 154 7.18 3.67 10.74
C ILE A 154 5.77 3.81 11.29
N VAL A 155 5.14 4.95 11.03
CA VAL A 155 3.71 5.16 11.25
C VAL A 155 3.07 5.42 9.90
N LEU A 156 2.00 4.69 9.62
CA LEU A 156 1.29 4.73 8.35
C LEU A 156 -0.21 4.86 8.55
N ARG A 157 -0.87 5.43 7.55
CA ARG A 157 -2.30 5.28 7.28
C ARG A 157 -2.46 4.29 6.14
N TRP A 158 -3.47 3.45 6.20
CA TRP A 158 -3.74 2.47 5.16
C TRP A 158 -5.25 2.35 4.94
N GLU A 159 -5.63 2.08 3.70
CA GLU A 159 -7.02 1.82 3.32
C GLU A 159 -7.04 0.73 2.22
N PRO A 160 -7.96 -0.24 2.27
CA PRO A 160 -8.24 -1.08 1.10
C PRO A 160 -8.62 -0.20 -0.08
N LEU A 161 -8.16 -0.55 -1.27
CA LEU A 161 -8.46 0.24 -2.46
C LEU A 161 -9.83 -0.19 -3.01
N PRO A 162 -10.84 0.71 -3.03
CA PRO A 162 -12.18 0.34 -3.50
C PRO A 162 -12.19 0.08 -5.01
N GLY A 163 -12.97 -0.93 -5.44
CA GLY A 163 -13.20 -1.21 -6.85
C GLY A 163 -12.18 -2.13 -7.53
N ALA A 164 -11.23 -2.69 -6.77
CA ALA A 164 -10.27 -3.69 -7.22
C ALA A 164 -10.75 -5.14 -6.98
#